data_AF-A0A2K9YNF0-F1
#
_entry.id   AF-A0A2K9YNF0-F1
#
_cell.length_a   1.000
_cell.length_b   1.000
_cell.length_c   1.000
_cell.angle_alpha   90.00
_cell.angle_beta   90.00
_cell.angle_gamma   90.00
#
_symmetry.space_group_name_H-M   'P 1'
#
loop_
_entity.id
_entity.type
_entity.pdbx_description
1 polymer ?
#
loop_
_entity_poly.entity_id
_entity_poly.type
_entity_poly.pdbx_seq_one_letter_code
_entity_poly.pdbx_strand_id
1 'polypeptide(L)'
;MKGDYHRYLAEFKTGADRKEAAESTLLAYKSAQDIALADLAPTHPIRLGLALNFSVFYYEILNSPDRACTLAKQAFDEAIAELDTLGEESYKDSTLIMQLLRDNLTLWTSDMQDDVDEIKEAPKRDDE
;
A
#
# COMPACT_ATOMS: atom_id res chain seq x y z
N MET A 1 1.94 -14.00 0.65
CA MET A 1 2.76 -14.77 -0.31
C MET A 1 2.13 -14.93 -1.68
N LYS A 2 0.99 -15.61 -1.87
CA LYS A 2 0.41 -15.78 -3.25
C LYS A 2 0.22 -14.45 -3.98
N GLY A 3 -0.27 -13.43 -3.27
CA GLY A 3 -0.40 -12.06 -3.80
C GLY A 3 0.93 -11.49 -4.27
N ASP A 4 1.97 -11.58 -3.44
CA ASP A 4 3.31 -11.07 -3.77
C ASP A 4 3.88 -11.70 -5.04
N TYR A 5 3.75 -13.02 -5.21
CA TYR A 5 4.23 -13.68 -6.43
C TYR A 5 3.49 -13.21 -7.69
N HIS A 6 2.16 -13.04 -7.62
CA HIS A 6 1.42 -12.49 -8.76
C HIS A 6 1.74 -11.02 -9.00
N ARG A 7 2.04 -10.25 -7.94
CA ARG A 7 2.47 -8.85 -8.04
C ARG A 7 3.78 -8.75 -8.81
N TYR A 8 4.78 -9.54 -8.44
CA TYR A 8 6.06 -9.59 -9.16
C TYR A 8 5.87 -9.98 -10.63
N LEU A 9 4.93 -10.89 -10.95
CA LEU A 9 4.57 -11.17 -12.34
C LEU A 9 3.98 -9.95 -13.06
N ALA A 10 3.15 -9.15 -12.40
CA ALA A 10 2.52 -7.98 -12.97
C ALA A 10 3.50 -6.82 -13.25
N GLU A 11 4.64 -6.76 -12.54
CA GLU A 11 5.66 -5.72 -12.72
C GLU A 11 6.31 -5.76 -14.12
N PHE A 12 6.55 -6.94 -14.67
CA PHE A 12 7.23 -7.10 -15.96
C PHE A 12 6.33 -7.58 -17.11
N LYS A 13 5.16 -8.15 -16.81
CA LYS A 13 4.18 -8.52 -17.84
C LYS A 13 3.57 -7.27 -18.48
N THR A 14 3.05 -7.43 -19.69
CA THR A 14 2.39 -6.35 -20.44
C THR A 14 1.03 -6.81 -20.97
N GLY A 15 0.20 -5.86 -21.41
CA GLY A 15 -1.09 -6.15 -22.04
C GLY A 15 -2.03 -7.01 -21.18
N ALA A 16 -2.60 -8.06 -21.79
CA ALA A 16 -3.55 -8.96 -21.14
C ALA A 16 -2.93 -9.72 -19.95
N ASP A 17 -1.68 -10.18 -20.09
CA ASP A 17 -0.99 -10.96 -19.06
C ASP A 17 -0.74 -10.12 -17.80
N ARG A 18 -0.45 -8.82 -17.96
CA ARG A 18 -0.34 -7.88 -16.83
C ARG A 18 -1.67 -7.76 -16.10
N LYS A 19 -2.76 -7.63 -16.85
CA LYS A 19 -4.11 -7.49 -16.29
C LYS A 19 -4.50 -8.74 -15.50
N GLU A 20 -4.29 -9.93 -16.04
CA GLU A 20 -4.56 -11.19 -15.35
C GLU A 20 -3.73 -11.36 -14.07
N ALA A 21 -2.45 -11.00 -14.12
CA ALA A 21 -1.57 -11.04 -12.95
C ALA A 21 -2.03 -10.04 -11.86
N ALA A 22 -2.45 -8.83 -12.26
CA ALA A 22 -3.00 -7.83 -11.33
C ALA A 22 -4.32 -8.28 -10.71
N GLU A 23 -5.24 -8.87 -11.49
CA GLU A 23 -6.50 -9.43 -10.98
C GLU A 23 -6.24 -10.57 -9.98
N SER A 24 -5.31 -11.48 -10.32
CA SER A 24 -4.90 -12.58 -9.42
C SER A 24 -4.27 -12.07 -8.12
N THR A 25 -3.46 -11.02 -8.21
CA THR A 25 -2.87 -10.34 -7.04
C THR A 25 -3.95 -9.75 -6.14
N LEU A 26 -4.89 -9.00 -6.73
CA LEU A 26 -5.98 -8.36 -6.00
C LEU A 26 -6.84 -9.39 -5.26
N LEU A 27 -7.21 -10.49 -5.92
CA LEU A 27 -7.99 -11.57 -5.30
C LEU A 27 -7.24 -12.22 -4.13
N ALA A 28 -5.95 -12.50 -4.31
CA ALA A 28 -5.13 -13.12 -3.28
C ALA A 28 -4.95 -12.22 -2.05
N TYR A 29 -4.71 -10.92 -2.25
CA TYR A 29 -4.59 -9.98 -1.13
C TYR A 29 -5.91 -9.72 -0.43
N LYS A 30 -7.03 -9.59 -1.15
CA LYS A 30 -8.36 -9.45 -0.51
C LYS A 30 -8.68 -10.65 0.37
N SER A 31 -8.49 -11.87 -0.15
CA SER A 31 -8.72 -13.08 0.65
C SER A 31 -7.81 -13.15 1.88
N ALA A 32 -6.55 -12.74 1.77
CA ALA A 32 -5.65 -12.69 2.92
C ALA A 32 -6.07 -11.58 3.92
N GLN A 33 -6.57 -10.45 3.42
CA GLN A 33 -7.00 -9.32 4.24
C GLN A 33 -8.23 -9.69 5.05
N ASP A 34 -9.22 -10.35 4.45
CA ASP A 34 -10.43 -10.80 5.15
C ASP A 34 -10.08 -11.70 6.34
N ILE A 35 -9.14 -12.64 6.15
CA ILE A 35 -8.67 -13.52 7.22
C ILE A 35 -7.87 -12.74 8.27
N ALA A 36 -6.93 -11.88 7.84
CA ALA A 36 -6.10 -11.11 8.77
C ALA A 36 -6.93 -10.14 9.62
N LEU A 37 -7.97 -9.52 9.06
CA LEU A 37 -8.88 -8.65 9.79
C LEU A 37 -9.71 -9.41 10.85
N ALA A 38 -10.05 -10.67 10.58
CA ALA A 38 -10.81 -11.51 11.50
C ALA A 38 -9.96 -12.11 12.62
N ASP A 39 -8.75 -12.57 12.29
CA ASP A 39 -7.98 -13.47 13.17
C ASP A 39 -6.74 -12.83 13.79
N LEU A 40 -6.27 -11.67 13.29
CA LEU A 40 -5.04 -11.03 13.74
C LEU A 40 -5.29 -9.62 14.28
N ALA A 41 -4.65 -9.30 15.40
CA ALA A 41 -4.66 -7.95 15.95
C ALA A 41 -4.06 -6.94 14.95
N PRO A 42 -4.49 -5.66 14.95
CA PRO A 42 -3.95 -4.63 14.06
C PRO A 42 -2.43 -4.47 14.11
N THR A 43 -1.83 -4.72 15.28
CA THR A 43 -0.38 -4.66 15.50
C THR A 43 0.37 -5.91 15.07
N HIS A 44 -0.32 -6.98 14.66
CA HIS A 44 0.34 -8.23 14.31
C HIS A 44 1.23 -8.06 13.05
N PRO A 45 2.53 -8.46 13.07
CA PRO A 45 3.46 -8.23 11.95
C PRO A 45 2.95 -8.74 10.60
N ILE A 46 2.28 -9.90 10.57
CA ILE A 46 1.70 -10.46 9.34
C ILE A 46 0.59 -9.58 8.77
N ARG A 47 -0.30 -9.03 9.60
CA ARG A 47 -1.40 -8.14 9.16
C ARG A 47 -0.84 -6.82 8.65
N LEU A 48 0.14 -6.25 9.36
CA LEU A 48 0.85 -5.05 8.95
C LEU A 48 1.61 -5.24 7.63
N GLY A 49 2.36 -6.34 7.51
CA GLY A 49 3.11 -6.66 6.29
C GLY A 49 2.19 -6.88 5.08
N LEU A 50 1.03 -7.49 5.30
CA LEU A 50 0.00 -7.60 4.27
C LEU A 50 -0.52 -6.23 3.84
N ALA A 51 -0.85 -5.34 4.78
CA ALA A 51 -1.31 -4.00 4.47
C ALA A 51 -0.26 -3.18 3.70
N LEU A 52 1.02 -3.30 4.10
CA LEU A 52 2.15 -2.68 3.41
C LEU A 52 2.27 -3.17 1.95
N ASN A 53 2.30 -4.48 1.72
CA ASN A 53 2.46 -5.01 0.37
C ASN A 53 1.22 -4.76 -0.51
N PHE A 54 0.04 -4.71 0.10
CA PHE A 54 -1.19 -4.43 -0.62
C PHE A 54 -1.33 -2.94 -0.98
N SER A 55 -0.87 -2.02 -0.12
CA SER A 55 -0.82 -0.59 -0.47
C SER A 55 0.17 -0.33 -1.59
N VAL A 56 1.36 -0.94 -1.57
CA VAL A 56 2.34 -0.89 -2.67
C VAL A 56 1.73 -1.41 -3.98
N PHE A 57 0.96 -2.51 -3.94
CA PHE A 57 0.25 -3.00 -5.11
C PHE A 57 -0.75 -1.99 -5.69
N TYR A 58 -1.53 -1.32 -4.83
CA TYR A 58 -2.43 -0.27 -5.29
C TYR A 58 -1.68 0.89 -5.94
N TYR A 59 -0.51 1.24 -5.40
CA TYR A 59 0.33 2.32 -5.93
C TYR A 59 0.98 1.93 -7.26
N GLU A 60 1.82 0.90 -7.27
CA GLU A 60 2.71 0.58 -8.39
C GLU A 60 2.01 -0.18 -9.53
N ILE A 61 1.05 -1.06 -9.22
CA ILE A 61 0.45 -1.94 -10.23
C ILE A 61 -0.87 -1.38 -10.74
N LEU A 62 -1.73 -0.89 -9.83
CA LEU A 62 -3.05 -0.36 -10.16
C LEU A 62 -3.07 1.15 -10.37
N ASN A 63 -1.93 1.84 -10.20
CA ASN A 63 -1.81 3.29 -10.36
C ASN A 63 -2.93 4.07 -9.62
N SER A 64 -3.22 3.63 -8.39
CA SER A 64 -4.33 4.12 -7.57
C SER A 64 -3.80 4.69 -6.23
N PRO A 65 -3.09 5.83 -6.26
CA PRO A 65 -2.41 6.39 -5.10
C PRO A 65 -3.36 6.68 -3.93
N ASP A 66 -4.56 7.20 -4.21
CA ASP A 66 -5.58 7.46 -3.18
C ASP A 66 -5.92 6.20 -2.37
N ARG A 67 -6.06 5.06 -3.05
CA ARG A 67 -6.37 3.77 -2.40
C ARG A 67 -5.16 3.23 -1.64
N ALA A 68 -3.96 3.38 -2.18
CA ALA A 68 -2.72 3.00 -1.51
C ALA A 68 -2.56 3.76 -0.19
N CYS A 69 -2.67 5.08 -0.24
CA CYS A 69 -2.57 5.96 0.93
C CYS A 69 -3.67 5.68 1.95
N THR A 70 -4.92 5.50 1.51
CA THR A 70 -6.04 5.18 2.42
C THR A 70 -5.78 3.88 3.18
N LEU A 71 -5.37 2.82 2.47
CA LEU A 71 -5.09 1.51 3.09
C LEU A 71 -3.90 1.57 4.05
N ALA A 72 -2.80 2.19 3.64
CA ALA A 72 -1.60 2.31 4.46
C ALA A 72 -1.87 3.14 5.72
N LYS A 73 -2.59 4.27 5.58
CA LYS A 73 -2.96 5.15 6.69
C LYS A 73 -3.89 4.45 7.67
N GLN A 74 -4.90 3.74 7.17
CA GLN A 74 -5.82 2.97 8.03
C GLN A 74 -5.05 1.94 8.87
N ALA A 75 -4.19 1.13 8.24
CA ALA A 75 -3.41 0.12 8.96
C ALA A 75 -2.45 0.73 9.99
N PHE A 76 -1.84 1.87 9.65
CA PHE A 76 -0.96 2.60 10.57
C PHE A 76 -1.74 3.16 11.77
N ASP A 77 -2.87 3.84 11.53
CA ASP A 77 -3.70 4.45 12.57
C ASP A 77 -4.29 3.38 13.52
N GLU A 78 -4.78 2.26 12.98
CA GLU A 78 -5.27 1.12 13.78
C GLU A 78 -4.16 0.51 14.65
N ALA A 79 -2.96 0.34 14.11
CA ALA A 79 -1.84 -0.22 14.86
C ALA A 79 -1.30 0.73 15.93
N ILE A 80 -1.31 2.05 15.69
CA ILE A 80 -0.96 3.05 16.70
C ILE A 80 -1.93 3.00 17.89
N ALA A 81 -3.23 2.82 17.62
CA ALA A 81 -4.24 2.76 18.68
C ALA A 81 -4.08 1.57 19.64
N GLU A 82 -3.42 0.49 19.19
CA GLU A 82 -3.22 -0.74 19.96
C GLU A 82 -1.74 -1.06 20.21
N LEU A 83 -0.82 -0.11 19.97
CA LEU A 83 0.62 -0.37 20.06
C LEU A 83 1.05 -0.80 21.47
N ASP A 84 0.40 -0.26 22.50
CA ASP A 84 0.69 -0.56 23.90
C ASP A 84 0.32 -2.01 24.31
N THR A 85 -0.46 -2.72 23.49
CA THR A 85 -0.84 -4.13 23.77
C THR A 85 0.12 -5.13 23.16
N LEU A 86 1.14 -4.67 22.42
CA LEU A 86 2.05 -5.53 21.68
C LEU A 86 3.13 -6.13 22.58
N GLY A 87 3.31 -7.45 22.50
CA GLY A 87 4.37 -8.16 23.23
C GLY A 87 5.77 -7.88 22.70
N GLU A 88 6.78 -7.99 23.56
CA GLU A 88 8.19 -7.69 23.23
C GLU A 88 8.74 -8.45 22.02
N GLU A 89 8.30 -9.71 21.82
CA GLU A 89 8.78 -10.58 20.74
C GLU A 89 8.41 -10.03 19.35
N SER A 90 7.21 -9.46 19.21
CA SER A 90 6.73 -8.90 17.93
C SER A 90 6.90 -7.38 17.82
N TYR A 91 7.35 -6.71 18.89
CA TYR A 91 7.46 -5.25 18.94
C TYR A 91 8.40 -4.69 17.87
N LYS A 92 9.57 -5.29 17.71
CA LYS A 92 10.58 -4.83 16.73
C LYS A 92 10.08 -4.97 15.29
N ASP A 93 9.47 -6.10 14.96
CA ASP A 93 9.01 -6.37 13.60
C ASP A 93 7.82 -5.47 13.24
N SER A 94 6.86 -5.31 14.15
CA SER A 94 5.69 -4.48 13.92
C SER A 94 6.06 -3.01 13.78
N THR A 95 6.93 -2.50 14.66
CA THR A 95 7.39 -1.10 14.59
C THR A 95 8.21 -0.81 13.34
N LEU A 96 9.01 -1.77 12.87
CA LEU A 96 9.70 -1.66 11.59
C LEU A 96 8.72 -1.56 10.41
N ILE A 97 7.67 -2.40 10.38
CA ILE A 97 6.68 -2.36 9.30
C ILE A 97 5.85 -1.06 9.36
N MET A 98 5.46 -0.61 10.56
CA MET A 98 4.78 0.68 10.74
C MET A 98 5.64 1.84 10.26
N GLN A 99 6.94 1.79 10.50
CA GLN A 99 7.91 2.77 9.99
C GLN A 99 7.90 2.79 8.45
N LEU A 100 7.94 1.62 7.80
CA LEU A 100 7.84 1.52 6.34
C LEU A 100 6.51 2.04 5.78
N LEU A 101 5.39 1.77 6.46
CA LEU A 101 4.08 2.34 6.09
C LEU A 101 4.10 3.86 6.13
N ARG A 102 4.69 4.45 7.18
CA ARG A 102 4.84 5.91 7.32
C ARG A 102 5.73 6.50 6.23
N ASP A 103 6.83 5.84 5.91
CA ASP A 103 7.78 6.30 4.90
C ASP A 103 7.14 6.27 3.50
N ASN A 104 6.39 5.21 3.17
CA ASN A 104 5.60 5.14 1.94
C ASN A 104 4.53 6.24 1.87
N LEU A 105 3.77 6.46 2.95
CA LEU A 105 2.78 7.55 3.00
C LEU A 105 3.42 8.91 2.74
N THR A 106 4.57 9.18 3.36
CA THR A 106 5.31 10.43 3.17
C THR A 106 5.69 10.62 1.70
N LEU A 107 6.32 9.59 1.11
CA LEU A 107 6.74 9.60 -0.29
C LEU A 107 5.56 9.82 -1.26
N TRP A 108 4.47 9.08 -1.09
CA TRP A 108 3.34 9.17 -2.01
C TRP A 108 2.57 10.48 -1.87
N THR A 109 2.51 11.07 -0.67
CA THR A 109 1.88 12.38 -0.48
C THR A 109 2.72 13.53 -1.06
N SER A 110 4.06 13.41 -1.09
CA SER A 110 4.90 14.39 -1.77
C SER A 110 4.77 14.28 -3.28
N ASP A 111 4.81 13.07 -3.85
CA ASP A 111 4.67 12.86 -5.30
C ASP A 111 3.35 13.47 -5.82
N MET A 112 2.25 13.30 -5.08
CA MET A 112 0.94 13.88 -5.44
C MET A 112 0.89 15.41 -5.32
N GLN A 113 1.71 16.02 -4.48
CA GLN A 113 1.81 17.48 -4.38
C GLN A 113 2.59 18.06 -5.56
N ASP A 114 3.67 17.41 -5.95
CA ASP A 114 4.50 17.81 -7.10
C ASP A 114 3.69 17.73 -8.41
N ASP A 115 2.92 16.66 -8.63
CA ASP A 115 2.03 16.52 -9.80
C ASP A 115 1.00 17.66 -9.89
N VAL A 116 0.46 18.11 -8.74
CA VAL A 116 -0.54 19.18 -8.68
C VAL A 116 0.09 20.54 -8.97
N ASP A 117 1.33 20.77 -8.54
CA ASP A 117 2.03 22.03 -8.79
C ASP A 117 2.57 22.12 -10.23
N GLU A 118 3.01 21.01 -10.84
CA GLU A 118 3.33 20.97 -12.28
C GLU A 118 2.11 21.32 -13.16
N ILE A 119 0.92 20.83 -12.81
CA ILE A 119 -0.32 21.14 -13.56
C ILE A 119 -0.69 22.63 -13.46
N LYS A 120 -0.35 23.31 -12.35
CA LYS A 120 -0.61 24.75 -12.17
C LYS A 120 0.39 25.64 -12.91
N GLU A 121 1.61 25.16 -13.17
CA GLU A 121 2.65 25.91 -13.88
C GLU A 121 2.58 25.75 -15.42
N ALA A 122 1.68 24.91 -15.95
CA ALA A 122 1.47 24.80 -17.39
C ALA A 122 1.10 26.17 -18.00
N PRO A 123 1.79 26.63 -19.06
CA PRO A 123 1.67 28.00 -19.53
C PRO A 123 0.27 28.22 -20.10
N LYS A 124 -0.39 29.29 -19.64
CA LYS A 124 -1.50 29.90 -20.39
C LYS A 124 -0.96 30.14 -21.79
N ARG A 125 -1.49 29.40 -22.77
CA ARG A 125 -1.26 29.73 -24.17
C ARG A 125 -1.82 31.13 -24.36
N ASP A 126 -0.92 32.09 -24.51
CA ASP A 126 -1.26 33.42 -24.99
C ASP A 126 -1.78 33.23 -26.41
N ASP A 127 -3.10 33.20 -26.55
CA ASP A 127 -3.78 33.30 -27.83
C ASP A 127 -3.74 34.79 -28.23
N GLU A 128 -2.74 35.17 -29.03
CA GLU A 128 -2.75 36.37 -29.89
C GLU A 128 -2.59 35.98 -31.37
#